data_AF-A0A447U3W1-F1
#
_entry.id   AF-A0A447U3W1-F1
#
_cell.length_a   1.000
_cell.length_b   1.000
_cell.length_c   1.000
_cell.angle_alpha   90.00
_cell.angle_beta   90.00
_cell.angle_gamma   90.00
#
_symmetry.space_group_name_H-M   'P 1'
#
loop_
_entity.id
_entity.type
_entity.pdbx_description
1 polymer ?
#
loop_
_entity_poly.entity_id
_entity_poly.type
_entity_poly.pdbx_seq_one_letter_code
_entity_poly.pdbx_strand_id
1 'polypeptide(L)' 'MVQRVTIAPQGPEFSRFVMGYWRLMDWNMSARQLVSFYRRTSGFGRHYR' A
#
# COMPACT_ATOMS: atom_id res chain seq x y z
N MET A 1 2.71 -6.61 12.32
CA MET A 1 3.41 -5.38 11.85
C MET A 1 4.28 -5.77 10.66
N VAL A 2 4.24 -5.03 9.54
CA VAL A 2 5.01 -5.38 8.33
C VAL A 2 6.42 -4.78 8.42
N GLN A 3 7.44 -5.57 8.06
CA GLN A 3 8.84 -5.14 8.07
C GLN A 3 9.10 -4.00 7.08
N ARG A 4 9.92 -3.01 7.47
CA ARG A 4 10.37 -1.90 6.61
C ARG A 4 11.75 -2.19 6.00
N VAL A 5 11.99 -1.64 4.81
CA VAL A 5 13.22 -1.83 4.02
C VAL A 5 13.57 -0.52 3.32
N THR A 6 14.81 -0.06 3.49
CA THR A 6 15.39 1.00 2.66
C THR A 6 15.72 0.44 1.28
N ILE A 7 15.17 1.00 0.21
CA ILE A 7 15.26 0.39 -1.13
C ILE A 7 16.52 0.80 -1.92
N ALA A 8 17.25 1.82 -1.46
CA ALA A 8 18.49 2.31 -2.06
C ALA A 8 19.34 3.02 -1.00
N PRO A 9 20.67 3.18 -1.18
CA PRO A 9 21.50 3.99 -0.28
C PRO A 9 20.92 5.40 -0.14
N GLN A 10 20.69 5.86 1.10
CA GLN A 10 20.02 7.15 1.40
C GLN A 10 18.63 7.32 0.76
N GLY A 11 18.02 6.21 0.33
CA GLY A 11 16.72 6.20 -0.30
C GLY A 11 15.57 6.13 0.71
N PRO A 12 14.33 6.24 0.22
CA PRO A 12 13.13 6.10 1.05
C PRO A 12 13.00 4.70 1.67
N GLU A 13 12.26 4.64 2.77
CA GLU A 13 11.83 3.38 3.39
C GLU A 13 10.46 2.94 2.88
N PHE A 14 10.39 1.69 2.46
CA PHE A 14 9.15 1.04 2.06
C PHE A 14 8.82 -0.12 2.98
N SER A 15 7.54 -0.48 3.02
CA SER A 15 7.12 -1.78 3.51
C SER A 15 7.68 -2.87 2.60
N ARG A 16 8.10 -3.99 3.18
CA ARG A 16 8.56 -5.18 2.42
C ARG A 16 7.57 -5.61 1.34
N PHE A 17 6.27 -5.38 1.59
CA PHE A 17 5.20 -5.59 0.62
C PHE A 17 4.56 -4.26 0.25
N VAL A 18 4.52 -3.97 -1.05
CA VAL A 18 3.87 -2.79 -1.63
C VAL A 18 2.54 -3.20 -2.26
N MET A 19 1.50 -2.41 -2.01
CA MET A 19 0.20 -2.63 -2.65
C MET A 19 0.19 -2.05 -4.07
N GLY A 20 0.08 -2.92 -5.07
CA GLY A 20 -0.08 -2.51 -6.45
C GLY A 20 -1.55 -2.35 -6.84
N TYR A 21 -1.86 -1.27 -7.57
CA TYR A 21 -3.21 -0.92 -8.03
C TYR A 21 -3.38 -1.09 -9.55
N TRP A 22 -2.50 -1.84 -10.21
CA TRP A 22 -2.50 -1.98 -11.67
C TRP A 22 -3.77 -2.65 -12.24
N ARG A 23 -4.53 -3.38 -11.40
CA ARG A 23 -5.83 -4.01 -11.73
C ARG A 23 -7.01 -3.35 -11.04
N LEU A 24 -6.86 -2.11 -10.55
CA LEU A 24 -7.89 -1.45 -9.75
C LEU A 24 -9.26 -1.40 -10.47
N MET A 25 -9.27 -1.17 -11.77
CA MET A 25 -10.50 -1.11 -12.57
C MET A 25 -11.22 -2.46 -12.66
N ASP A 26 -10.46 -3.57 -12.66
CA ASP A 26 -11.02 -4.93 -12.71
C ASP A 26 -11.67 -5.33 -11.37
N TRP A 27 -11.40 -4.59 -10.29
CA TRP A 27 -11.97 -4.87 -8.96
C TRP A 27 -13.40 -4.34 -8.79
N ASN A 28 -13.88 -3.52 -9.74
CA ASN A 28 -15.23 -2.96 -9.77
C ASN A 28 -15.68 -2.36 -8.41
N MET A 29 -14.75 -1.71 -7.70
CA MET A 29 -15.02 -1.07 -6.42
C MET A 29 -15.52 0.36 -6.63
N SER A 30 -16.56 0.75 -5.90
CA SER A 30 -16.90 2.17 -5.76
C SER A 30 -15.77 2.93 -5.03
N ALA A 31 -15.70 4.25 -5.24
CA ALA A 31 -14.72 5.09 -4.55
C ALA A 31 -14.77 4.93 -3.01
N ARG A 32 -15.97 4.73 -2.44
CA ARG A 32 -16.15 4.53 -0.99
C ARG A 32 -15.60 3.19 -0.51
N GLN A 33 -15.75 2.13 -1.30
CA GLN A 33 -15.15 0.83 -1.02
C GLN A 33 -13.62 0.90 -1.13
N LEU A 34 -13.10 1.61 -2.13
CA LEU A 34 -11.66 1.81 -2.31
C LEU A 34 -11.04 2.57 -1.12
N VAL A 35 -11.67 3.64 -0.63
CA VAL A 35 -11.18 4.37 0.55
C VAL A 35 -11.17 3.48 1.80
N SER A 36 -12.20 2.66 1.98
CA SER A 36 -12.29 1.73 3.10
C SER A 36 -11.20 0.65 3.04
N PHE A 37 -10.94 0.14 1.82
CA PHE A 37 -9.87 -0.80 1.54
C PHE A 37 -8.47 -0.19 1.78
N TYR A 38 -8.23 1.02 1.27
CA TYR A 38 -6.98 1.75 1.50
C TYR A 38 -6.71 1.92 3.00
N ARG A 39 -7.69 2.42 3.76
CA ARG A 39 -7.53 2.62 5.21
C ARG A 39 -7.19 1.33 5.95
N ARG A 40 -7.83 0.21 5.59
CA ARG A 40 -7.54 -1.11 6.14
C ARG A 40 -6.09 -1.51 5.83
N THR A 41 -5.65 -1.35 4.60
CA THR A 41 -4.29 -1.74 4.16
C THR A 41 -3.21 -0.84 4.75
N SER A 42 -3.50 0.45 4.97
CA SER A 42 -2.64 1.39 5.69
C SER A 42 -2.49 1.04 7.16
N GLY A 43 -3.55 0.55 7.80
CA GLY A 43 -3.47 0.00 9.16
C GLY A 43 -2.51 -1.20 9.29
N PHE A 44 -2.24 -1.91 8.18
CA PHE A 44 -1.24 -2.98 8.13
C PHE A 44 0.16 -2.50 7.79
N GLY A 45 0.37 -1.19 7.59
CA GLY A 45 1.68 -0.62 7.26
C GLY A 45 2.19 -1.10 5.90
N ARG A 46 1.36 -1.05 4.85
CA ARG A 46 1.71 -1.42 3.46
C ARG A 46 1.97 -0.23 2.52
N HIS A 47 2.27 0.95 3.06
CA HIS A 47 2.48 2.18 2.29
C HIS A 47 3.78 2.91 2.69
N TYR A 48 4.21 3.82 1.82
CA TYR A 48 5.37 4.69 1.99
C TYR A 48 5.17 5.70 3.14
N ARG A 49 6.25 6.11 3.80
CA ARG A 49 6.33 7.36 4.57
C ARG A 49 7.60 8.06 4.13
#